data_AF-A0A819L124-F1
#
_entry.id   AF-A0A819L124-F1
#
_cell.length_a   1.000
_cell.length_b   1.000
_cell.length_c   1.000
_cell.angle_alpha   90.00
_cell.angle_beta   90.00
_cell.angle_gamma   90.00
#
_symmetry.space_group_name_H-M   'P 1'
#
loop_
_entity.id
_entity.type
_entity.pdbx_description
1 polymer ?
#
loop_
_entity_poly.entity_id
_entity_poly.type
_entity_poly.pdbx_seq_one_letter_code
_entity_poly.pdbx_strand_id
1 'polypeptide(L)'
;ISLSKNDQLRREDTCAVTSGQNSDSMNVILSQCDYVDRNQKWIHEKNGLIVHHPSKLCLDVEGLSNNDQVKLKQCEPNKPSQRWVFEHYSTT
;
A
#
# COMPACT_ATOMS: atom_id res chain seq x y z
N ILE A 1 -1.40 1.06 11.66
CA ILE A 1 -1.46 1.83 10.38
C ILE A 1 -2.93 2.09 10.10
N SER A 2 -3.29 3.26 9.55
CA SER A 2 -4.65 3.58 9.11
C SER A 2 -4.65 4.07 7.67
N LEU A 3 -5.77 3.90 6.95
CA LEU A 3 -6.00 4.61 5.70
C LEU A 3 -6.65 5.96 6.02
N SER A 4 -5.98 7.06 5.67
CA SER A 4 -6.46 8.42 5.94
C SER A 4 -7.52 8.87 4.93
N LYS A 5 -8.23 9.96 5.24
CA LYS A 5 -9.18 10.61 4.31
C LYS A 5 -8.52 11.16 3.03
N ASN A 6 -7.19 11.25 3.00
CA ASN A 6 -6.40 11.72 1.87
C ASN A 6 -5.79 10.55 1.07
N ASP A 7 -6.33 9.34 1.23
CA ASP A 7 -5.88 8.11 0.58
C ASP A 7 -4.43 7.74 0.91
N GLN A 8 -3.98 7.98 2.15
CA GLN A 8 -2.61 7.65 2.58
C GLN A 8 -2.63 6.54 3.65
N LEU A 9 -1.80 5.52 3.48
CA LEU A 9 -1.53 4.53 4.53
C LEU A 9 -0.57 5.13 5.54
N ARG A 10 -1.08 5.48 6.72
CA ARG A 10 -0.41 6.32 7.70
C ARG A 10 -0.05 5.57 8.98
N ARG A 11 1.13 5.87 9.51
CA ARG A 11 1.58 5.52 10.86
C ARG A 11 2.08 6.80 11.54
N GLU A 12 1.34 7.28 12.53
CA GLU A 12 1.68 8.51 13.27
C GLU A 12 1.84 9.72 12.34
N ASP A 13 3.05 10.18 12.04
CA ASP A 13 3.38 11.29 11.14
C ASP A 13 4.01 10.83 9.80
N THR A 14 4.19 9.52 9.64
CA THR A 14 4.74 8.90 8.43
C THR A 14 3.68 8.20 7.59
N CYS A 15 3.91 8.17 6.28
CA CYS A 15 3.03 7.57 5.29
C CYS A 15 3.81 6.59 4.41
N ALA A 16 3.13 5.52 3.99
CA ALA A 16 3.67 4.59 3.02
C ALA A 16 3.84 5.30 1.68
N VAL A 17 5.06 5.26 1.14
CA VAL A 17 5.42 5.84 -0.14
C VAL A 17 6.12 4.79 -1.00
N THR A 18 5.84 4.79 -2.30
CA THR A 18 6.55 3.92 -3.23
C THR A 18 7.93 4.48 -3.55
N SER A 19 8.94 3.61 -3.51
CA SER A 19 10.31 3.90 -3.92
C SER A 19 10.75 2.93 -5.01
N GLY A 20 11.44 3.42 -6.03
CA GLY A 20 11.90 2.65 -7.19
C GLY A 20 11.36 3.19 -8.51
N GLN A 21 12.08 2.95 -9.61
CA GLN A 21 11.76 3.50 -10.94
C GLN A 21 10.96 2.54 -11.82
N ASN A 22 11.00 1.23 -11.54
CA ASN A 22 10.38 0.18 -12.38
C ASN A 22 9.47 -0.73 -11.55
N SER A 23 8.42 -1.27 -12.18
CA SER A 23 7.41 -2.13 -11.53
C SER A 23 7.98 -3.34 -10.80
N ASP A 24 9.10 -3.91 -11.27
CA ASP A 24 9.73 -5.07 -10.62
C ASP A 24 10.55 -4.74 -9.37
N SER A 25 10.84 -3.47 -9.14
CA SER A 25 11.66 -2.98 -8.03
C SER A 25 10.95 -1.91 -7.19
N MET A 26 9.64 -1.75 -7.36
CA MET A 26 8.85 -0.84 -6.53
C MET A 26 8.68 -1.44 -5.13
N ASN A 27 9.40 -0.87 -4.18
CA ASN A 27 9.29 -1.16 -2.76
C ASN A 27 8.42 -0.11 -2.07
N VAL A 28 7.90 -0.46 -0.89
CA VAL A 28 7.17 0.47 -0.03
C VAL A 28 8.03 0.82 1.18
N ILE A 29 8.23 2.11 1.39
CA ILE A 29 8.95 2.66 2.56
C ILE A 29 8.04 3.61 3.34
N LEU A 30 8.45 4.01 4.55
CA LEU A 30 7.79 5.07 5.30
C LEU A 30 8.57 6.37 5.12
N SER A 31 7.86 7.44 4.78
CA SER A 31 8.39 8.80 4.70
C SER A 31 7.42 9.79 5.35
N GLN A 32 7.81 11.05 5.50
CA GLN A 32 6.91 12.09 5.99
C GLN A 32 5.65 12.17 5.11
N CYS A 33 4.48 12.27 5.74
CA CYS A 33 3.23 12.40 5.03
C CYS A 33 3.18 13.71 4.23
N ASP A 34 2.99 13.61 2.92
CA ASP A 34 2.77 14.71 2.00
C ASP A 34 1.45 14.48 1.25
N TYR A 35 0.50 15.39 1.44
CA TYR A 35 -0.85 15.27 0.86
C TYR A 35 -0.87 15.50 -0.66
N VAL A 36 0.15 16.14 -1.23
CA VAL A 36 0.32 16.40 -2.67
C VAL A 36 1.07 15.27 -3.36
N ASP A 37 1.91 14.54 -2.61
CA ASP A 37 2.69 13.44 -3.16
C ASP A 37 1.79 12.29 -3.64
N ARG A 38 1.80 12.07 -4.95
CA ARG A 38 1.00 11.03 -5.60
C ARG A 38 1.52 9.62 -5.27
N ASN A 39 2.80 9.48 -4.93
CA ASN A 39 3.41 8.19 -4.56
C ASN A 39 2.96 7.70 -3.17
N GLN A 40 2.20 8.52 -2.45
CA GLN A 40 1.61 8.20 -1.15
C GLN A 40 0.11 7.92 -1.25
N LYS A 41 -0.44 7.74 -2.46
CA LYS A 41 -1.87 7.54 -2.69
C LYS A 41 -2.21 6.06 -2.87
N TRP A 42 -3.12 5.57 -2.04
CA TRP A 42 -3.49 4.17 -1.91
C TRP A 42 -5.01 4.02 -1.86
N ILE A 43 -5.53 2.99 -2.51
CA ILE A 43 -6.93 2.60 -2.43
C ILE A 43 -7.01 1.26 -1.72
N HIS A 44 -7.92 1.13 -0.75
CA HIS A 44 -8.32 -0.17 -0.22
C HIS A 44 -9.64 -0.59 -0.85
N GLU A 45 -9.61 -1.66 -1.64
CA GLU A 45 -10.77 -2.19 -2.33
C GLU A 45 -11.57 -3.16 -1.44
N LYS A 46 -12.87 -3.31 -1.74
CA LYS A 46 -13.76 -4.23 -0.99
C LYS A 46 -13.32 -5.70 -1.01
N ASN A 47 -12.56 -6.10 -2.01
CA ASN A 47 -11.97 -7.44 -2.15
C ASN A 47 -10.71 -7.65 -1.28
N GLY A 48 -10.27 -6.62 -0.55
CA GLY A 48 -9.10 -6.66 0.32
C GLY A 48 -7.79 -6.21 -0.34
N LEU A 49 -7.80 -5.83 -1.62
CA LEU A 49 -6.59 -5.32 -2.27
C LEU A 49 -6.24 -3.92 -1.76
N ILE A 50 -4.94 -3.68 -1.52
CA ILE A 50 -4.39 -2.33 -1.35
C ILE A 50 -3.64 -1.97 -2.62
N VAL A 51 -4.19 -1.01 -3.36
CA VAL A 51 -3.72 -0.60 -4.70
C VAL A 51 -3.00 0.74 -4.60
N HIS A 52 -1.78 0.83 -5.12
CA HIS A 52 -1.12 2.11 -5.34
C HIS A 52 -1.81 2.86 -6.48
N HIS A 53 -2.40 4.02 -6.18
CA HIS A 53 -3.31 4.70 -7.11
C HIS A 53 -2.64 5.08 -8.45
N PRO A 54 -1.41 5.64 -8.50
CA PRO A 54 -0.73 5.95 -9.76
C PRO A 54 -0.34 4.72 -10.59
N SER A 55 0.32 3.72 -9.98
CA SER A 55 0.89 2.58 -10.75
C SER A 55 -0.10 1.45 -11.00
N LYS A 56 -1.24 1.41 -10.28
CA LYS A 56 -2.24 0.33 -10.33
C LYS A 56 -1.70 -1.04 -9.91
N LEU A 57 -0.59 -1.05 -9.18
CA LEU A 57 -0.01 -2.25 -8.59
C LEU A 57 -0.52 -2.45 -7.16
N CYS A 58 -0.57 -3.70 -6.73
CA CYS A 58 -1.05 -4.11 -5.42
C CYS A 58 0.10 -4.40 -4.46
N LEU A 59 -0.14 -4.11 -3.18
CA LEU A 59 0.75 -4.40 -2.08
C LEU A 59 0.79 -5.93 -1.84
N ASP A 60 1.98 -6.53 -1.93
CA ASP A 60 2.18 -7.98 -1.96
C ASP A 60 3.35 -8.39 -1.03
N VAL A 61 3.12 -9.45 -0.26
CA VAL A 61 4.11 -10.06 0.64
C VAL A 61 4.62 -11.43 0.18
N GLU A 62 4.27 -11.87 -1.03
CA GLU A 62 4.75 -13.15 -1.55
C GLU A 62 6.28 -13.22 -1.58
N GLY A 63 6.81 -14.32 -1.04
CA GLY A 63 8.25 -14.59 -1.03
C GLY A 63 9.06 -13.67 -0.11
N LEU A 64 8.42 -12.88 0.76
CA LEU A 64 9.10 -12.03 1.73
C LEU A 64 9.33 -12.76 3.05
N SER A 65 10.48 -12.50 3.66
CA SER A 65 10.82 -12.93 5.02
C SER A 65 10.57 -11.82 6.04
N ASN A 66 10.68 -12.14 7.32
CA ASN A 66 10.62 -11.14 8.38
C ASN A 66 11.68 -10.04 8.13
N ASN A 67 11.27 -8.78 8.32
CA ASN A 67 12.05 -7.56 8.06
C ASN A 67 12.28 -7.19 6.58
N ASP A 68 11.75 -7.96 5.61
CA ASP A 68 11.76 -7.53 4.22
C ASP A 68 10.78 -6.37 3.99
N GLN A 69 11.10 -5.54 2.99
CA GLN A 69 10.21 -4.49 2.54
C GLN A 69 9.06 -5.06 1.71
N VAL A 70 7.85 -4.59 1.98
CA VAL A 70 6.68 -4.96 1.17
C VAL A 70 6.82 -4.41 -0.24
N LYS A 71 6.40 -5.19 -1.23
CA LYS A 71 6.59 -4.90 -2.65
C LYS A 71 5.28 -4.58 -3.33
N LEU A 72 5.38 -3.96 -4.50
CA LEU A 72 4.26 -3.82 -5.42
C LEU A 72 4.36 -4.84 -6.56
N LYS A 73 3.24 -5.51 -6.83
CA LYS A 73 3.10 -6.49 -7.92
C LYS A 73 1.78 -6.30 -8.65
N GLN A 74 1.63 -6.98 -9.78
CA GLN A 74 0.38 -6.95 -10.53
C GLN A 74 -0.76 -7.43 -9.62
N CYS A 75 -1.89 -6.72 -9.66
CA CYS A 75 -3.04 -7.06 -8.83
C CYS A 75 -3.68 -8.39 -9.26
N GLU A 76 -3.83 -9.30 -8.31
CA GLU A 76 -4.41 -10.63 -8.50
C GLU A 76 -5.56 -10.82 -7.48
N PRO A 77 -6.84 -10.70 -7.88
CA PRO A 77 -7.98 -10.62 -6.94
C PRO A 77 -8.13 -11.78 -5.94
N ASN A 78 -7.59 -12.95 -6.30
CA ASN A 78 -7.69 -14.16 -5.50
C ASN A 78 -6.37 -14.54 -4.82
N LYS A 79 -5.31 -13.74 -4.95
CA LYS A 79 -4.01 -14.05 -4.37
C LYS A 79 -3.98 -13.73 -2.87
N PRO A 80 -3.77 -14.73 -1.99
CA PRO A 80 -3.81 -14.50 -0.55
C PRO A 80 -2.77 -13.50 -0.05
N SER A 81 -1.57 -13.47 -0.65
CA SER A 81 -0.49 -12.55 -0.26
C SER A 81 -0.75 -11.08 -0.61
N GLN A 82 -1.82 -10.79 -1.35
CA GLN A 82 -2.26 -9.42 -1.67
C GLN A 82 -3.54 -9.01 -0.93
N ARG A 83 -4.01 -9.81 0.03
CA ARG A 83 -5.22 -9.51 0.80
C ARG A 83 -4.90 -8.86 2.14
N TRP A 84 -5.48 -7.69 2.34
CA TRP A 84 -5.29 -6.86 3.50
C TRP A 84 -6.65 -6.51 4.11
N VAL A 85 -6.72 -6.60 5.43
CA VAL A 85 -7.92 -6.27 6.20
C VAL A 85 -7.50 -5.31 7.30
N PHE A 86 -8.20 -4.18 7.41
CA PHE A 86 -8.11 -3.34 8.60
C PHE A 86 -8.96 -3.95 9.70
N GLU A 87 -8.43 -4.02 10.92
CA GLU A 87 -9.17 -4.52 12.08
C GLU A 87 -10.44 -3.70 12.35
N HIS A 88 -10.38 -2.41 12.05
CA HIS A 88 -11.49 -1.48 12.17
C HIS A 88 -11.69 -0.68 10.89
N TYR A 89 -12.88 -0.79 10.32
CA TYR A 89 -13.34 0.10 9.25
C TYR A 89 -14.13 1.23 9.87
N SER A 90 -13.85 2.46 9.44
CA SER A 90 -14.69 3.60 9.81
C SER A 90 -16.07 3.38 9.20
N THR A 91 -17.09 3.24 10.04
CA THR A 91 -18.48 3.27 9.58
C THR A 91 -18.79 4.67 9.06
N THR A 92 -19.39 4.75 7.87
CA THR A 92 -19.88 6.00 7.30
C THR A 92 -21.06 6.52 8.10
#